data_AF-A0A1J5GPI5-F1
#
_entry.id   AF-A0A1J5GPI5-F1
#
_cell.length_a   1.000
_cell.length_b   1.000
_cell.length_c   1.000
_cell.angle_alpha   90.00
_cell.angle_beta   90.00
_cell.angle_gamma   90.00
#
_symmetry.space_group_name_H-M   'P 1'
#
loop_
_entity.id
_entity.type
_entity.pdbx_description
1 polymer ?
#
loop_
_entity_poly.entity_id
_entity_poly.type
_entity_poly.pdbx_seq_one_letter_code
_entity_poly.pdbx_strand_id
1 'polypeptide(L)'
;MIIAMIAFFFVGFYGGFIQAGVGFIIMAILVLITGMSLVKINSLKMFITGIYIFSSLLVFIISGKVDWILGLILAIGSAIGAYLGSNFSVAKGDKWIRIFLIIYVLLMSSKLMGLTDWLKF
;
A
#
# COMPACT_ATOMS: atom_id res chain seq x y z
N MET A 1 23.29 -6.43 8.87
CA MET A 1 22.24 -7.43 9.22
C MET A 1 21.45 -7.02 10.46
N ILE A 2 22.10 -6.70 11.59
CA ILE A 2 21.43 -6.22 12.83
C ILE A 2 20.60 -4.95 12.60
N ILE A 3 21.14 -3.97 11.85
CA ILE A 3 20.42 -2.73 11.50
C ILE A 3 19.12 -3.02 10.74
N ALA A 4 19.14 -4.02 9.85
CA ALA A 4 17.97 -4.44 9.10
C ALA A 4 16.88 -4.98 10.04
N MET A 5 17.25 -5.85 10.98
CA MET A 5 16.32 -6.44 11.94
C MET A 5 15.66 -5.36 12.81
N ILE A 6 16.44 -4.40 13.31
CA ILE A 6 15.92 -3.27 14.09
C ILE A 6 14.97 -2.42 13.24
N ALA A 7 15.37 -2.08 12.01
CA ALA A 7 14.54 -1.29 11.12
C ALA A 7 13.22 -2.00 10.79
N PHE A 8 13.27 -3.29 10.43
CA PHE A 8 12.07 -4.09 10.13
C PHE A 8 11.16 -4.31 11.34
N PHE A 9 11.72 -4.36 12.55
CA PHE A 9 10.93 -4.40 13.78
C PHE A 9 10.07 -3.13 13.94
N PHE A 10 10.66 -1.93 13.81
CA PHE A 10 9.90 -0.67 13.87
C PHE A 10 8.94 -0.49 12.71
N VAL A 11 9.30 -0.95 11.51
CA VAL A 11 8.41 -0.96 10.35
C VAL A 11 7.20 -1.86 10.59
N GLY A 12 7.36 -2.98 11.30
CA GLY A 12 6.25 -3.84 11.72
C GLY A 12 5.24 -3.10 12.60
N PHE A 13 5.72 -2.35 13.60
CA PHE A 13 4.87 -1.52 14.45
C PHE A 13 4.16 -0.41 13.66
N TYR A 14 4.92 0.35 12.87
CA TYR A 14 4.36 1.42 12.04
C TYR A 14 3.35 0.89 11.03
N GLY A 15 3.64 -0.27 10.43
CA GLY A 15 2.79 -0.94 9.46
C GLY A 15 1.50 -1.52 10.04
N GLY A 16 1.54 -2.00 11.27
CA GLY A 16 0.35 -2.48 11.99
C GLY A 16 -0.58 -1.35 12.45
N PHE A 17 -0.06 -0.15 12.71
CA PHE A 17 -0.86 0.96 13.26
C PHE A 17 -1.32 1.98 12.20
N ILE A 18 -0.39 2.53 11.41
CA ILE A 18 -0.68 3.62 10.46
C ILE A 18 -0.99 3.07 9.07
N GLN A 19 -0.27 2.02 8.67
CA GLN A 19 -0.32 1.33 7.37
C GLN A 19 -0.04 2.19 6.12
N ALA A 20 -0.22 3.52 6.19
CA ALA A 20 0.04 4.48 5.12
C ALA A 20 1.54 4.67 4.89
N GLY A 21 1.97 4.52 3.63
CA GLY A 21 3.34 4.77 3.20
C GLY A 21 4.38 3.69 3.61
N VAL A 22 3.98 2.67 4.37
CA VAL A 22 4.85 1.58 4.86
C VAL A 22 5.64 0.91 3.74
N GLY A 23 4.98 0.72 2.59
CA GLY A 23 5.62 0.12 1.43
C GLY A 23 6.85 0.88 0.95
N PHE A 24 6.82 2.21 0.98
CA PHE A 24 7.97 3.04 0.59
C PHE A 24 9.11 2.91 1.60
N ILE A 25 8.79 2.82 2.89
CA ILE A 25 9.77 2.62 3.97
C ILE A 25 10.46 1.24 3.81
N ILE A 26 9.69 0.17 3.58
CA ILE A 26 10.23 -1.17 3.30
C ILE A 26 11.16 -1.14 2.09
N MET A 27 10.72 -0.52 0.99
CA MET A 27 11.54 -0.44 -0.23
C MET A 27 12.83 0.36 0.02
N ALA A 28 12.76 1.51 0.69
CA ALA A 28 13.93 2.33 1.01
C ALA A 28 14.97 1.54 1.82
N ILE A 29 14.53 0.84 2.86
CA ILE A 29 15.40 0.00 3.71
C ILE A 29 16.02 -1.14 2.87
N LEU A 30 15.22 -1.83 2.06
CA LEU A 30 15.72 -2.91 1.20
C LEU A 30 16.73 -2.43 0.16
N VAL A 31 16.51 -1.26 -0.45
CA VAL A 31 17.46 -0.66 -1.42
C VAL A 31 18.78 -0.38 -0.72
N LEU A 32 18.74 0.26 0.44
CA LEU A 32 19.92 0.64 1.20
C LEU A 32 20.76 -0.57 1.65
N ILE A 33 20.10 -1.69 1.99
CA ILE A 33 20.80 -2.88 2.51
C ILE A 33 21.30 -3.78 1.39
N THR A 34 20.50 -3.98 0.34
CA THR A 34 20.76 -5.02 -0.66
C THR A 34 21.33 -4.48 -1.97
N GLY A 35 21.18 -3.18 -2.25
CA GLY A 35 21.59 -2.57 -3.52
C GLY A 35 20.87 -3.13 -4.75
N MET A 36 19.82 -3.93 -4.58
CA MET A 36 19.10 -4.57 -5.67
C MET A 36 18.30 -3.54 -6.49
N SER A 37 17.94 -3.92 -7.72
CA SER A 37 17.05 -3.10 -8.55
C SER A 37 15.68 -2.92 -7.89
N LEU A 38 15.06 -1.77 -8.14
CA LEU A 38 13.76 -1.40 -7.60
C LEU A 38 12.68 -2.45 -7.92
N VAL A 39 12.76 -3.09 -9.09
CA VAL A 39 11.85 -4.16 -9.51
C VAL A 39 11.92 -5.36 -8.57
N LYS A 40 13.14 -5.83 -8.26
CA LYS A 40 13.35 -6.99 -7.38
C LYS A 40 12.95 -6.68 -5.93
N ILE A 41 13.22 -5.45 -5.50
CA ILE A 41 12.83 -4.96 -4.17
C ILE A 41 11.33 -4.81 -4.04
N ASN A 42 10.64 -4.34 -5.07
CA ASN A 42 9.19 -4.23 -5.05
C ASN A 42 8.53 -5.61 -4.89
N SER A 43 9.04 -6.64 -5.57
CA SER A 43 8.57 -8.03 -5.39
C SER A 43 8.80 -8.52 -3.96
N LEU A 44 9.98 -8.27 -3.38
CA LEU A 44 10.29 -8.66 -2.00
C LEU A 44 9.42 -7.90 -0.99
N LYS A 45 9.19 -6.60 -1.22
CA LYS A 45 8.28 -5.78 -0.42
C LYS A 45 6.87 -6.36 -0.44
N MET A 46 6.36 -6.79 -1.59
CA MET A 46 5.02 -7.38 -1.70
C MET A 46 4.91 -8.67 -0.89
N PHE A 47 5.94 -9.52 -0.92
CA PHE A 47 6.01 -10.73 -0.11
C PHE A 47 6.01 -10.42 1.40
N ILE A 48 6.89 -9.53 1.85
CA ILE A 48 6.94 -9.07 3.26
C ILE A 48 5.60 -8.46 3.67
N THR A 49 5.00 -7.67 2.77
CA THR A 49 3.69 -7.03 2.98
C THR A 49 2.59 -8.07 3.19
N GLY A 50 2.56 -9.12 2.38
CA GLY A 50 1.59 -10.20 2.50
C GLY A 50 1.68 -10.92 3.84
N ILE A 51 2.91 -11.24 4.29
CA ILE A 51 3.13 -11.91 5.58
C ILE A 51 2.63 -11.04 6.73
N TYR A 52 3.00 -9.76 6.79
CA TYR A 52 2.59 -8.92 7.93
C TYR A 52 1.09 -8.66 7.93
N ILE A 53 0.45 -8.48 6.77
CA ILE A 53 -1.01 -8.27 6.70
C ILE A 53 -1.73 -9.53 7.18
N PHE A 54 -1.24 -10.72 6.83
CA PHE A 54 -1.80 -11.98 7.31
C PHE A 54 -1.67 -12.11 8.83
N SER A 55 -0.51 -11.79 9.40
CA SER A 55 -0.31 -11.75 10.85
C SER A 55 -1.22 -10.72 11.54
N SER A 56 -1.37 -9.53 10.96
CA SER A 56 -2.26 -8.49 11.47
C SER A 56 -3.72 -8.95 11.47
N LEU A 57 -4.18 -9.54 10.37
CA LEU A 57 -5.54 -10.08 10.22
C LEU A 57 -5.84 -11.13 11.30
N LEU A 58 -4.93 -12.06 11.56
CA LEU A 58 -5.06 -13.06 12.62
C LEU A 58 -5.28 -12.42 14.00
N VAL A 59 -4.49 -11.40 14.34
CA VAL A 59 -4.62 -10.67 15.61
C VAL A 59 -5.98 -9.97 15.71
N PHE A 60 -6.46 -9.35 14.62
CA PHE A 60 -7.77 -8.70 14.60
C PHE A 60 -8.93 -9.69 14.70
N ILE A 61 -8.81 -10.88 14.09
CA ILE A 61 -9.79 -11.97 14.20
C ILE A 61 -9.91 -12.41 15.66
N ILE A 62 -8.77 -12.69 16.32
CA ILE A 62 -8.74 -13.11 17.73
C ILE A 62 -9.31 -12.01 18.64
N SER A 63 -9.10 -10.74 18.29
CA SER A 63 -9.62 -9.59 19.03
C SER A 63 -11.11 -9.32 18.79
N GLY A 64 -11.78 -10.08 17.92
CA GLY A 64 -13.20 -9.90 17.59
C GLY A 64 -13.53 -8.58 16.88
N LYS A 65 -12.54 -7.89 16.31
CA LYS A 65 -12.70 -6.56 15.68
C LYS A 65 -12.84 -6.62 14.15
N VAL A 66 -13.10 -7.80 13.60
CA VAL A 66 -13.23 -8.00 12.14
C VAL A 66 -14.70 -8.01 11.76
N ASP A 67 -15.09 -7.01 10.99
CA ASP A 67 -16.33 -7.09 10.20
C ASP A 67 -16.03 -7.89 8.94
N TRP A 68 -16.56 -9.12 8.89
CA TRP A 68 -16.32 -10.05 7.79
C TRP A 68 -16.94 -9.60 6.48
N ILE A 69 -18.08 -8.92 6.52
CA ILE A 69 -18.79 -8.49 5.31
C ILE A 69 -18.01 -7.33 4.69
N LEU A 70 -17.74 -6.29 5.47
CA LEU A 70 -16.96 -5.14 5.01
C LEU A 70 -15.53 -5.56 4.61
N GLY A 71 -14.92 -6.45 5.39
CA GLY A 71 -13.59 -6.99 5.11
C GLY A 71 -13.50 -7.73 3.78
N LEU A 72 -14.48 -8.60 3.48
CA LEU A 72 -14.53 -9.33 2.20
C LEU A 72 -14.80 -8.42 1.02
N ILE A 73 -15.72 -7.45 1.15
CA ILE A 73 -15.98 -6.47 0.09
C ILE A 73 -14.71 -5.67 -0.22
N LEU A 74 -14.01 -5.20 0.82
CA LEU A 74 -12.76 -4.47 0.67
C LEU A 74 -11.67 -5.34 0.03
N ALA A 75 -11.55 -6.60 0.45
CA ALA A 75 -10.57 -7.54 -0.08
C ALA A 75 -10.79 -7.81 -1.57
N ILE A 76 -12.04 -8.09 -1.98
CA ILE A 76 -12.40 -8.35 -3.38
C ILE A 76 -12.17 -7.09 -4.22
N GLY A 77 -12.66 -5.93 -3.77
CA GLY A 77 -12.49 -4.66 -4.48
C GLY A 77 -11.01 -4.30 -4.66
N SER A 78 -10.21 -4.47 -3.61
CA SER A 78 -8.76 -4.21 -3.64
C SER A 78 -8.03 -5.19 -4.57
N ALA A 79 -8.40 -6.47 -4.56
CA ALA A 79 -7.81 -7.49 -5.42
C ALA A 79 -8.11 -7.22 -6.91
N ILE A 80 -9.36 -6.90 -7.24
CA ILE A 80 -9.76 -6.54 -8.61
C ILE A 80 -9.03 -5.28 -9.07
N GLY A 81 -9.00 -4.24 -8.22
CA GLY A 81 -8.29 -2.99 -8.52
C GLY A 81 -6.79 -3.20 -8.73
N ALA A 82 -6.15 -4.03 -7.91
CA ALA A 82 -4.73 -4.38 -8.06
C ALA A 82 -4.47 -5.16 -9.35
N TYR A 83 -5.33 -6.13 -9.69
CA TYR A 83 -5.20 -6.91 -10.91
C TYR A 83 -5.37 -6.04 -12.17
N LEU A 84 -6.45 -5.27 -12.25
CA LEU A 84 -6.71 -4.38 -13.38
C LEU A 84 -5.64 -3.29 -13.50
N GLY A 85 -5.25 -2.68 -12.38
CA GLY A 85 -4.23 -1.63 -12.34
C GLY A 85 -2.85 -2.12 -12.78
N SER A 86 -2.43 -3.29 -12.30
CA SER A 86 -1.14 -3.88 -12.71
C SER A 86 -1.15 -4.32 -14.17
N ASN A 87 -2.23 -4.94 -14.65
CA ASN A 87 -2.34 -5.34 -16.06
C ASN A 87 -2.38 -4.11 -17.00
N PHE A 88 -3.12 -3.07 -16.63
CA PHE A 88 -3.16 -1.82 -17.39
C PHE A 88 -1.81 -1.11 -17.40
N SER A 89 -1.08 -1.15 -16.28
CA SER A 89 0.27 -0.60 -16.16
C SER A 89 1.23 -1.21 -17.17
N VAL A 90 1.23 -2.54 -17.25
CA VAL A 90 2.08 -3.30 -18.18
C VAL A 90 1.63 -3.09 -19.63
N ALA A 91 0.32 -3.01 -19.90
CA ALA A 91 -0.22 -2.95 -21.25
C ALA A 91 -0.13 -1.58 -21.94
N LYS A 92 -0.35 -0.46 -21.22
CA LYS A 92 -0.37 0.90 -21.81
C LYS A 92 0.83 1.76 -21.45
N GLY A 93 1.71 1.28 -20.58
CA GLY A 93 2.93 1.97 -20.14
C GLY A 93 2.68 3.06 -19.09
N ASP A 94 3.76 3.45 -18.40
CA ASP A 94 3.75 4.34 -17.23
C ASP A 94 3.12 5.73 -17.47
N LYS A 95 3.09 6.20 -18.74
CA LYS A 95 2.60 7.54 -19.09
C LYS A 95 1.12 7.71 -18.73
N TRP A 96 0.28 6.71 -19.00
CA TRP A 96 -1.15 6.78 -18.71
C TRP A 96 -1.43 6.77 -17.21
N ILE A 97 -0.70 5.94 -16.47
CA ILE A 97 -0.81 5.87 -15.00
C ILE A 97 -0.41 7.21 -14.40
N ARG A 98 0.68 7.81 -14.87
CA ARG A 98 1.16 9.11 -14.37
C ARG A 98 0.11 10.21 -14.59
N ILE A 99 -0.56 10.23 -15.74
CA ILE A 99 -1.64 11.19 -16.02
C ILE A 99 -2.81 10.98 -15.05
N PHE A 100 -3.29 9.75 -14.87
CA PHE A 100 -4.35 9.44 -13.93
C PHE A 100 -3.99 9.82 -12.49
N LEU A 101 -2.77 9.53 -12.06
CA LEU A 101 -2.27 9.92 -10.73
C LEU A 101 -2.25 11.43 -10.54
N ILE A 102 -1.76 12.19 -11.53
CA ILE A 102 -1.72 13.66 -11.46
C ILE A 102 -3.14 14.22 -11.32
N ILE A 103 -4.09 13.74 -12.14
CA ILE A 103 -5.50 14.17 -12.08
C ILE A 103 -6.09 13.86 -10.69
N TYR A 104 -5.86 12.65 -10.17
CA TYR A 104 -6.39 12.24 -8.88
C TYR A 104 -5.81 13.05 -7.72
N VAL A 105 -4.50 13.31 -7.73
CA VAL A 105 -3.83 14.14 -6.73
C VAL A 105 -4.34 15.57 -6.75
N LEU A 106 -4.57 16.15 -7.94
CA LEU A 106 -5.15 17.49 -8.07
C LEU A 106 -6.58 17.54 -7.52
N LEU A 107 -7.40 16.53 -7.82
CA LEU A 107 -8.76 16.42 -7.28
C LEU A 107 -8.75 16.30 -5.75
N MET A 108 -7.91 15.42 -5.19
CA MET A 108 -7.80 15.24 -3.74
C MET A 108 -7.25 16.49 -3.05
N SER A 109 -6.27 17.16 -3.64
CA SER A 109 -5.72 18.42 -3.10
C SER A 109 -6.78 19.52 -3.09
N SER A 110 -7.59 19.61 -4.16
CA SER A 110 -8.70 20.56 -4.25
C SER A 110 -9.79 20.28 -3.21
N LYS A 111 -10.09 19.00 -2.96
CA LYS A 111 -10.99 18.57 -1.89
C LYS A 111 -10.46 18.93 -0.51
N LEU A 112 -9.18 18.66 -0.26
CA LEU A 112 -8.55 18.96 1.03
C LEU A 112 -8.49 20.46 1.33
N MET A 113 -8.39 21.30 0.28
CA MET A 113 -8.40 22.76 0.37
C MET A 113 -9.80 23.36 0.59
N GLY A 114 -10.86 22.54 0.70
CA GLY A 114 -12.25 23.01 0.90
C GLY A 114 -12.88 23.64 -0.34
N LEU A 115 -12.22 23.53 -1.50
CA LEU A 115 -12.72 24.13 -2.75
C LEU A 115 -13.97 23.42 -3.30
N THR A 116 -14.24 22.20 -2.83
CA THR A 116 -15.34 21.33 -3.29
C THR A 116 -16.48 21.17 -2.28
N ASP A 117 -16.55 21.97 -1.22
CA ASP A 117 -17.64 21.89 -0.22
C ASP A 117 -19.03 22.17 -0.84
N TRP A 118 -19.06 22.77 -2.03
CA TRP A 118 -20.28 22.99 -2.83
C TRP A 118 -20.74 21.77 -3.64
N LEU A 119 -19.89 20.78 -3.89
CA LEU A 119 -20.23 19.55 -4.61
C LEU A 119 -20.39 18.43 -3.58
N LYS A 120 -21.63 18.30 -3.06
CA LYS A 120 -22.05 17.23 -2.14
C LYS A 120 -21.98 15.86 -2.82
N PHE A 121 -20.79 15.28 -2.88
CA PHE A 121 -20.55 13.87 -3.20
C PHE A 121 -19.92 13.15 -2.01
#